data_AF-B8BS70-F1
#
_entry.id   AF-B8BS70-F1
#
_cell.length_a   1.000
_cell.length_b   1.000
_cell.length_c   1.000
_cell.angle_alpha   90.00
_cell.angle_beta   90.00
_cell.angle_gamma   90.00
#
_symmetry.space_group_name_H-M   'P 1'
#
loop_
_entity.id
_entity.type
_entity.pdbx_description
1 polymer ?
#
loop_
_entity_poly.entity_id
_entity_poly.type
_entity_poly.pdbx_seq_one_letter_code
_entity_poly.pdbx_strand_id
1 'polypeptide(L)'
;MASAPSLFLRRLALPAATKSAQQQVRSASFLGVRSLAAATNGRGASPTGSTAAVTRRSVATVSAGDALARLATDHPHVEVIRYEHKNVKWTLKHVNYYSDALACGLVDAGLQPGDVVLSWLPLHFAEQHILQFACSKAGFLLYHLDPNPELAKSNPEQSKAALAKALELTNANVLFTQEAGDDVNYITLTEGVIPETRIFDFANGMPFFTPRYPHLRFPVHTGYSITDKEGMYAFKHFLVPSNNLDSLLRDTGCKELDGKTPLLGELVLGEDGIPTKTGKVLTNEEVFKSKAWPEFTSILNREYKEIGGVGVVF
;
A
#
# COMPACT_ATOMS: atom_id res chain seq x y z
N MET A 1 -8.30 53.02 -46.78
CA MET A 1 -7.00 53.67 -46.51
C MET A 1 -6.61 53.26 -45.08
N ALA A 2 -5.80 52.21 -44.94
CA ALA A 2 -4.37 52.23 -44.56
C ALA A 2 -4.18 52.70 -43.10
N SER A 3 -3.45 52.06 -42.19
CA SER A 3 -2.50 50.95 -42.22
C SER A 3 -2.22 50.60 -40.75
N ALA A 4 -2.28 49.32 -40.35
CA ALA A 4 -1.82 48.85 -39.04
C ALA A 4 -0.36 48.36 -39.15
N PRO A 5 0.52 48.67 -38.18
CA PRO A 5 1.91 48.22 -38.23
C PRO A 5 2.03 46.78 -37.70
N SER A 6 2.70 45.98 -38.51
CA SER A 6 3.11 44.60 -38.30
C SER A 6 4.27 44.49 -37.30
N LEU A 7 4.08 43.72 -36.23
CA LEU A 7 5.16 43.31 -35.32
C LEU A 7 5.42 41.80 -35.46
N PHE A 8 6.67 41.54 -35.81
CA PHE A 8 7.33 40.29 -36.16
C PHE A 8 7.15 39.15 -35.14
N LEU A 9 6.55 38.04 -35.57
CA LEU A 9 6.74 36.72 -34.99
C LEU A 9 8.08 36.15 -35.45
N ARG A 10 9.05 36.05 -34.53
CA ARG A 10 10.33 35.40 -34.79
C ARG A 10 10.14 33.88 -34.69
N ARG A 11 10.00 33.22 -35.86
CA ARG A 11 10.10 31.76 -36.02
C ARG A 11 11.47 31.29 -35.50
N LEU A 12 11.49 30.50 -34.44
CA LEU A 12 12.63 29.66 -34.09
C LEU A 12 12.62 28.46 -35.03
N ALA A 13 13.51 28.50 -36.02
CA ALA A 13 13.75 27.43 -36.96
C ALA A 13 14.63 26.34 -36.32
N LEU A 14 14.15 25.10 -36.35
CA LEU A 14 14.96 23.90 -36.13
C LEU A 14 16.10 23.83 -37.16
N PRO A 15 17.36 23.61 -36.75
CA PRO A 15 18.42 23.30 -37.70
C PRO A 15 18.30 21.85 -38.19
N ALA A 16 18.23 21.73 -39.52
CA ALA A 16 18.21 20.49 -40.27
C ALA A 16 19.54 19.72 -40.13
N ALA A 17 19.40 18.39 -40.13
CA ALA A 17 20.45 17.39 -40.04
C ALA A 17 21.50 17.51 -41.17
N THR A 18 22.77 17.54 -40.78
CA THR A 18 23.91 17.35 -41.67
C THR A 18 24.34 15.88 -41.68
N LYS A 19 24.39 15.32 -42.90
CA LYS A 19 24.85 13.97 -43.21
C LYS A 19 26.34 13.82 -42.90
N SER A 20 26.70 13.07 -41.85
CA SER A 20 27.99 12.35 -41.72
C SER A 20 28.08 11.59 -40.39
N ALA A 21 27.20 10.60 -40.17
CA ALA A 21 27.35 9.64 -39.08
C ALA A 21 26.54 8.34 -39.31
N GLN A 22 26.48 7.87 -40.56
CA GLN A 22 25.90 6.57 -40.89
C GLN A 22 26.97 5.68 -41.52
N GLN A 23 27.87 5.14 -40.69
CA GLN A 23 28.65 3.95 -41.06
C GLN A 23 29.31 3.32 -39.83
N GLN A 24 28.55 2.65 -38.97
CA GLN A 24 29.11 1.62 -38.08
C GLN A 24 28.01 0.69 -37.53
N VAL A 25 27.29 0.06 -38.46
CA VAL A 25 26.59 -1.19 -38.18
C VAL A 25 26.80 -2.07 -39.41
N ARG A 26 27.74 -3.03 -39.31
CA ARG A 26 27.69 -4.39 -39.84
C ARG A 26 29.08 -5.02 -39.98
N SER A 27 29.19 -6.23 -39.44
CA SER A 27 30.00 -7.36 -39.91
C SER A 27 31.47 -7.43 -39.48
N ALA A 28 31.72 -8.24 -38.45
CA ALA A 28 32.92 -9.06 -38.37
C ALA A 28 32.53 -10.48 -37.91
N SER A 29 32.36 -11.30 -38.94
CA SER A 29 32.52 -12.75 -39.12
C SER A 29 33.01 -13.61 -37.94
N PHE A 30 32.25 -14.68 -37.71
CA PHE A 30 32.68 -16.09 -37.61
C PHE A 30 34.19 -16.37 -37.51
N LEU A 31 34.59 -16.96 -36.39
CA LEU A 31 35.64 -17.99 -36.33
C LEU A 31 35.22 -19.02 -35.26
N GLY A 32 34.84 -20.20 -35.74
CA GLY A 32 34.61 -21.36 -34.92
C GLY A 32 35.94 -21.98 -34.48
N VAL A 33 35.98 -22.43 -33.23
CA VAL A 33 36.95 -23.43 -32.78
C VAL A 33 36.15 -24.56 -32.15
N ARG A 34 36.19 -25.71 -32.84
CA ARG A 34 35.71 -27.01 -32.37
C ARG A 34 36.82 -27.70 -31.58
N SER A 35 36.36 -28.50 -30.60
CA SER A 35 37.00 -29.66 -29.98
C SER A 35 38.17 -29.43 -29.03
N LEU A 36 38.01 -29.90 -27.79
CA LEU A 36 38.41 -31.26 -27.43
C LEU A 36 37.71 -31.72 -26.15
N ALA A 37 37.04 -32.87 -26.25
CA ALA A 37 36.58 -33.64 -25.11
C ALA A 37 37.79 -34.25 -24.39
N ALA A 38 37.85 -34.08 -23.08
CA ALA A 38 38.69 -34.88 -22.20
C ALA A 38 37.81 -35.42 -21.07
N ALA A 39 37.50 -36.71 -21.18
CA ALA A 39 36.89 -37.49 -20.13
C ALA A 39 37.93 -37.79 -19.05
N THR A 40 37.64 -37.43 -17.80
CA THR A 40 38.27 -38.06 -16.64
C THR A 40 37.21 -38.31 -15.56
N ASN A 41 36.96 -39.59 -15.34
CA ASN A 41 36.21 -40.15 -14.21
C ASN A 41 36.79 -39.65 -12.88
N GLY A 42 35.93 -39.16 -11.99
CA GLY A 42 36.33 -38.71 -10.67
C GLY A 42 35.15 -38.51 -9.73
N ARG A 43 34.59 -39.63 -9.26
CA ARG A 43 33.93 -39.88 -7.96
C ARG A 43 32.94 -38.83 -7.44
N GLY A 44 31.71 -39.29 -7.27
CA GLY A 44 30.60 -38.54 -6.71
C GLY A 44 30.85 -38.01 -5.30
N ALA A 45 30.47 -36.75 -5.12
CA ALA A 45 30.06 -36.17 -3.86
C ALA A 45 28.68 -35.56 -4.12
N SER A 46 27.64 -36.26 -3.68
CA SER A 46 26.27 -35.76 -3.62
C SER A 46 26.23 -34.43 -2.87
N PRO A 47 25.53 -33.38 -3.36
CA PRO A 47 25.26 -32.23 -2.53
C PRO A 47 24.28 -32.68 -1.46
N THR A 48 24.77 -32.79 -0.23
CA THR A 48 23.93 -32.90 0.96
C THR A 48 23.03 -31.68 0.98
N GLY A 49 21.78 -31.87 0.55
CA GLY A 49 20.72 -30.91 0.78
C GLY A 49 20.67 -30.65 2.27
N SER A 50 21.06 -29.44 2.67
CA SER A 50 20.76 -28.91 3.98
C SER A 50 19.24 -28.84 4.07
N THR A 51 18.61 -29.92 4.53
CA THR A 51 17.29 -29.87 5.13
C THR A 51 17.45 -29.05 6.41
N ALA A 52 17.45 -27.73 6.26
CA ALA A 52 17.14 -26.85 7.36
C ALA A 52 15.75 -27.29 7.82
N ALA A 53 15.69 -28.05 8.90
CA ALA A 53 14.47 -28.37 9.58
C ALA A 53 13.80 -27.02 9.86
N VAL A 54 12.75 -26.70 9.11
CA VAL A 54 11.92 -25.53 9.36
C VAL A 54 11.24 -25.83 10.68
N THR A 55 11.92 -25.49 11.78
CA THR A 55 11.32 -25.45 13.10
C THR A 55 10.09 -24.57 12.93
N ARG A 56 8.90 -25.18 13.04
CA ARG A 56 7.62 -24.48 12.91
C ARG A 56 7.55 -23.46 14.03
N ARG A 57 8.08 -22.26 13.79
CA ARG A 57 7.92 -21.12 14.69
C ARG A 57 6.42 -20.89 14.81
N SER A 58 5.97 -20.73 16.06
CA SER A 58 4.58 -20.40 16.34
C SER A 58 4.17 -19.17 15.53
N VAL A 59 2.93 -19.13 15.02
CA VAL A 59 2.35 -17.98 14.31
C VAL A 59 2.52 -16.68 15.11
N ALA A 60 2.53 -16.78 16.45
CA ALA A 60 2.78 -15.63 17.31
C ALA A 60 4.22 -15.10 17.19
N THR A 61 5.23 -15.95 17.07
CA THR A 61 6.66 -15.54 17.07
C THR A 61 7.16 -15.03 15.71
N VAL A 62 6.26 -14.77 14.77
CA VAL A 62 6.57 -14.40 13.38
C VAL A 62 5.66 -13.22 13.02
N SER A 63 6.06 -12.36 12.08
CA SER A 63 5.16 -11.32 11.60
C SER A 63 3.86 -11.94 11.06
N ALA A 64 2.74 -11.27 11.25
CA ALA A 64 1.47 -11.78 10.76
C ALA A 64 1.44 -11.86 9.21
N GLY A 65 2.22 -11.00 8.53
CA GLY A 65 2.50 -11.09 7.11
C GLY A 65 3.17 -12.40 6.67
N ASP A 66 4.23 -12.81 7.36
CA ASP A 66 4.93 -14.08 7.10
C ASP A 66 4.06 -15.29 7.46
N ALA A 67 3.28 -15.20 8.54
CA ALA A 67 2.33 -16.24 8.91
C ALA A 67 1.28 -16.44 7.81
N LEU A 68 0.73 -15.35 7.26
CA LEU A 68 -0.19 -15.39 6.12
C LEU A 68 0.48 -15.99 4.88
N ALA A 69 1.73 -15.62 4.58
CA ALA A 69 2.46 -16.15 3.42
C ALA A 69 2.62 -17.68 3.52
N ARG A 70 2.99 -18.20 4.69
CA ARG A 70 3.07 -19.66 4.94
C ARG A 70 1.71 -20.34 4.80
N LEU A 71 0.66 -19.78 5.39
CA LEU A 71 -0.70 -20.32 5.29
C LEU A 71 -1.20 -20.33 3.85
N ALA A 72 -0.87 -19.32 3.05
CA ALA A 72 -1.25 -19.25 1.64
C ALA A 72 -0.49 -20.27 0.78
N THR A 73 0.74 -20.66 1.16
CA THR A 73 1.47 -21.77 0.52
C THR A 73 0.88 -23.12 0.89
N ASP A 74 0.56 -23.34 2.18
CA ASP A 74 0.06 -24.62 2.68
C ASP A 74 -1.39 -24.90 2.23
N HIS A 75 -2.23 -23.85 2.20
CA HIS A 75 -3.67 -23.97 1.99
C HIS A 75 -4.23 -22.88 1.05
N PRO A 76 -3.79 -22.81 -0.22
CA PRO A 76 -4.12 -21.69 -1.12
C PRO A 76 -5.61 -21.55 -1.44
N HIS A 77 -6.37 -22.65 -1.40
CA HIS A 77 -7.77 -22.70 -1.84
C HIS A 77 -8.79 -22.57 -0.70
N VAL A 78 -8.34 -22.41 0.55
CA VAL A 78 -9.25 -22.25 1.69
C VAL A 78 -9.89 -20.86 1.62
N GLU A 79 -11.22 -20.83 1.57
CA GLU A 79 -12.02 -19.61 1.68
C GLU A 79 -12.01 -19.12 3.14
N VAL A 80 -11.68 -17.86 3.33
CA VAL A 80 -11.54 -17.27 4.68
C VAL A 80 -12.52 -16.14 4.94
N ILE A 81 -12.86 -15.36 3.92
CA ILE A 81 -13.74 -14.22 4.10
C ILE A 81 -14.61 -13.98 2.88
N ARG A 82 -15.88 -13.69 3.14
CA ARG A 82 -16.84 -13.26 2.13
C ARG A 82 -17.38 -11.89 2.51
N TYR A 83 -17.27 -10.94 1.57
CA TYR A 83 -17.85 -9.61 1.70
C TYR A 83 -19.16 -9.58 0.94
N GLU A 84 -20.28 -9.39 1.63
CA GLU A 84 -21.60 -9.34 1.00
C GLU A 84 -21.77 -8.10 0.10
N HIS A 85 -21.30 -6.93 0.55
CA HIS A 85 -21.47 -5.65 -0.15
C HIS A 85 -20.93 -5.62 -1.59
N LYS A 86 -19.82 -6.32 -1.86
CA LYS A 86 -19.24 -6.44 -3.21
C LYS A 86 -19.41 -7.85 -3.80
N ASN A 87 -20.11 -8.73 -3.09
CA ASN A 87 -20.21 -10.17 -3.35
C ASN A 87 -18.85 -10.81 -3.70
N VAL A 88 -17.81 -10.43 -2.96
CA VAL A 88 -16.44 -10.92 -3.20
C VAL A 88 -16.09 -11.99 -2.18
N LYS A 89 -15.60 -13.13 -2.67
CA LYS A 89 -15.06 -14.21 -1.84
C LYS A 89 -13.55 -14.24 -1.95
N TRP A 90 -12.86 -14.25 -0.81
CA TRP A 90 -11.41 -14.34 -0.77
C TRP A 90 -10.95 -15.65 -0.15
N THR A 91 -9.96 -16.24 -0.83
CA THR A 91 -9.17 -17.35 -0.32
C THR A 91 -7.90 -16.81 0.32
N LEU A 92 -7.21 -17.64 1.11
CA LEU A 92 -5.89 -17.28 1.67
C LEU A 92 -4.91 -16.80 0.60
N LYS A 93 -4.92 -17.43 -0.58
CA LYS A 93 -4.10 -17.00 -1.72
C LYS A 93 -4.44 -15.58 -2.17
N HIS A 94 -5.72 -15.23 -2.24
CA HIS A 94 -6.13 -13.87 -2.63
C HIS A 94 -5.69 -12.83 -1.60
N VAL A 95 -5.90 -13.10 -0.31
CA VAL A 95 -5.47 -12.18 0.76
C VAL A 95 -3.96 -11.97 0.72
N ASN A 96 -3.19 -13.05 0.59
CA ASN A 96 -1.74 -12.97 0.50
C ASN A 96 -1.29 -12.18 -0.74
N TYR A 97 -1.89 -12.46 -1.91
CA TYR A 97 -1.56 -11.79 -3.16
C TYR A 97 -1.81 -10.28 -3.11
N TYR A 98 -2.98 -9.84 -2.66
CA TYR A 98 -3.30 -8.41 -2.61
C TYR A 98 -2.53 -7.67 -1.53
N SER A 99 -2.31 -8.29 -0.36
CA SER A 99 -1.48 -7.69 0.69
C SER A 99 -0.02 -7.56 0.29
N ASP A 100 0.51 -8.54 -0.45
CA ASP A 100 1.86 -8.49 -1.00
C ASP A 100 2.01 -7.39 -2.04
N ALA A 101 1.05 -7.32 -2.97
CA ALA A 101 1.04 -6.32 -4.03
C ALA A 101 0.95 -4.89 -3.48
N LEU A 102 0.12 -4.68 -2.44
CA LEU A 102 0.01 -3.39 -1.78
C LEU A 102 1.30 -3.03 -1.03
N ALA A 103 1.88 -3.98 -0.29
CA ALA A 103 3.14 -3.77 0.41
C ALA A 103 4.26 -3.41 -0.57
N CYS A 104 4.36 -4.11 -1.69
CA CYS A 104 5.34 -3.82 -2.74
C CYS A 104 5.17 -2.42 -3.30
N GLY A 105 3.96 -2.02 -3.67
CA GLY A 105 3.73 -0.69 -4.25
C GLY A 105 3.95 0.46 -3.26
N LEU A 106 3.69 0.24 -1.98
CA LEU A 106 4.00 1.23 -0.93
C LEU A 106 5.51 1.40 -0.72
N VAL A 107 6.27 0.30 -0.68
CA VAL A 107 7.73 0.35 -0.55
C VAL A 107 8.37 0.94 -1.82
N ASP A 108 7.87 0.58 -3.00
CA ASP A 108 8.34 1.11 -4.29
C ASP A 108 8.04 2.62 -4.44
N ALA A 109 6.94 3.09 -3.87
CA ALA A 109 6.65 4.52 -3.75
C ALA A 109 7.61 5.27 -2.80
N GLY A 110 8.51 4.56 -2.11
CA GLY A 110 9.57 5.12 -1.26
C GLY A 110 9.24 5.13 0.23
N LEU A 111 8.19 4.44 0.67
CA LEU A 111 7.92 4.28 2.10
C LEU A 111 8.92 3.31 2.72
N GLN A 112 9.33 3.62 3.94
CA GLN A 112 10.28 2.83 4.70
C GLN A 112 9.58 2.10 5.84
N PRO A 113 10.09 0.92 6.25
CA PRO A 113 9.61 0.26 7.45
C PRO A 113 9.70 1.19 8.67
N GLY A 114 8.63 1.30 9.44
CA GLY A 114 8.46 2.27 10.53
C GLY A 114 7.72 3.55 10.14
N ASP A 115 7.48 3.80 8.86
CA ASP A 115 6.61 4.89 8.42
C ASP A 115 5.17 4.68 8.90
N VAL A 116 4.47 5.79 9.10
CA VAL A 116 3.14 5.81 9.71
C VAL A 116 2.06 5.88 8.64
N VAL A 117 1.11 4.97 8.73
CA VAL A 117 -0.07 4.89 7.85
C VAL A 117 -1.31 5.18 8.68
N LEU A 118 -2.10 6.19 8.28
CA LEU A 118 -3.40 6.46 8.87
C LEU A 118 -4.50 5.92 7.95
N SER A 119 -5.31 5.01 8.48
CA SER A 119 -6.50 4.51 7.81
C SER A 119 -7.75 5.17 8.38
N TRP A 120 -8.52 5.79 7.50
CA TRP A 120 -9.87 6.31 7.71
C TRP A 120 -10.88 5.51 6.88
N LEU A 121 -10.77 4.19 6.98
CA LEU A 121 -11.63 3.21 6.31
C LEU A 121 -12.43 2.43 7.35
N PRO A 122 -13.67 2.01 7.06
CA PRO A 122 -14.40 1.12 7.96
C PRO A 122 -13.70 -0.23 8.14
N LEU A 123 -13.74 -0.81 9.35
CA LEU A 123 -13.08 -2.10 9.64
C LEU A 123 -13.61 -3.26 8.80
N HIS A 124 -14.86 -3.20 8.35
CA HIS A 124 -15.49 -4.26 7.56
C HIS A 124 -15.13 -4.22 6.07
N PHE A 125 -14.36 -3.21 5.62
CA PHE A 125 -13.95 -3.10 4.23
C PHE A 125 -12.81 -4.04 3.87
N ALA A 126 -12.85 -4.55 2.65
CA ALA A 126 -11.88 -5.50 2.15
C ALA A 126 -10.49 -4.85 2.02
N GLU A 127 -10.46 -3.60 1.57
CA GLU A 127 -9.28 -2.74 1.47
C GLU A 127 -8.58 -2.56 2.83
N GLN A 128 -9.36 -2.45 3.91
CA GLN A 128 -8.83 -2.29 5.27
C GLN A 128 -8.12 -3.56 5.75
N HIS A 129 -8.67 -4.74 5.48
CA HIS A 129 -7.99 -6.01 5.81
C HIS A 129 -6.71 -6.18 5.00
N ILE A 130 -6.72 -5.86 3.70
CA ILE A 130 -5.50 -5.90 2.88
C ILE A 130 -4.45 -4.95 3.46
N LEU A 131 -4.84 -3.74 3.85
CA LEU A 131 -3.94 -2.74 4.41
C LEU A 131 -3.28 -3.22 5.70
N GLN A 132 -4.04 -3.84 6.61
CA GLN A 132 -3.50 -4.41 7.85
C GLN A 132 -2.40 -5.46 7.58
N PHE A 133 -2.65 -6.38 6.64
CA PHE A 133 -1.64 -7.39 6.25
C PHE A 133 -0.46 -6.76 5.51
N ALA A 134 -0.68 -5.78 4.65
CA ALA A 134 0.39 -5.07 3.95
C ALA A 134 1.31 -4.32 4.93
N CYS A 135 0.73 -3.64 5.93
CA CYS A 135 1.49 -3.01 7.01
C CYS A 135 2.30 -4.04 7.81
N SER A 136 1.73 -5.20 8.12
CA SER A 136 2.46 -6.28 8.81
C SER A 136 3.61 -6.83 7.99
N LYS A 137 3.44 -6.96 6.67
CA LYS A 137 4.46 -7.45 5.74
C LYS A 137 5.59 -6.46 5.47
N ALA A 138 5.30 -5.17 5.43
CA ALA A 138 6.29 -4.13 5.17
C ALA A 138 6.84 -3.45 6.45
N GLY A 139 6.27 -3.75 7.62
CA GLY A 139 6.67 -3.17 8.89
C GLY A 139 6.23 -1.72 9.07
N PHE A 140 5.08 -1.34 8.50
CA PHE A 140 4.50 -0.01 8.69
C PHE A 140 3.67 0.07 9.97
N LEU A 141 3.63 1.24 10.59
CA LEU A 141 2.80 1.51 11.76
C LEU A 141 1.42 2.00 11.32
N LEU A 142 0.39 1.18 11.49
CA LEU A 142 -1.00 1.49 11.14
C LEU A 142 -1.74 2.11 12.32
N TYR A 143 -2.23 3.34 12.13
CA TYR A 143 -3.26 3.94 12.98
C TYR A 143 -4.60 3.84 12.27
N HIS A 144 -5.65 3.56 13.03
CA HIS A 144 -7.00 3.45 12.50
C HIS A 144 -7.89 4.48 13.18
N LEU A 145 -8.57 5.28 12.36
CA LEU A 145 -9.62 6.19 12.75
C LEU A 145 -10.93 5.63 12.18
N ASP A 146 -11.93 5.43 13.03
CA ASP A 146 -13.24 4.99 12.58
C ASP A 146 -13.96 6.16 11.88
N PRO A 147 -14.40 6.00 10.62
CA PRO A 147 -15.11 7.07 9.91
C PRO A 147 -16.50 7.42 10.44
N ASN A 148 -17.08 6.65 11.38
CA ASN A 148 -18.43 6.83 11.96
C ASN A 148 -19.40 7.69 11.09
N PRO A 149 -20.16 7.05 10.17
CA PRO A 149 -20.98 7.77 9.21
C PRO A 149 -22.09 8.62 9.85
N GLU A 150 -22.61 8.23 11.01
CA GLU A 150 -23.64 9.00 11.72
C GLU A 150 -23.11 10.35 12.20
N LEU A 151 -21.87 10.36 12.71
CA LEU A 151 -21.18 11.58 13.13
C LEU A 151 -20.88 12.45 11.89
N ALA A 152 -20.43 11.83 10.80
CA ALA A 152 -20.12 12.55 9.57
C ALA A 152 -21.37 13.19 8.92
N LYS A 153 -22.55 12.58 9.06
CA LYS A 153 -23.85 13.14 8.64
C LYS A 153 -24.31 14.29 9.53
N SER A 154 -24.31 14.05 10.84
CA SER A 154 -24.88 15.00 11.82
C SER A 154 -24.00 16.23 11.99
N ASN A 155 -22.69 16.05 12.14
CA ASN A 155 -21.71 17.09 12.42
C ASN A 155 -20.44 16.91 11.57
N PRO A 156 -20.45 17.36 10.30
CA PRO A 156 -19.29 17.21 9.40
C PRO A 156 -18.04 17.96 9.91
N GLU A 157 -18.21 19.03 10.68
CA GLU A 157 -17.10 19.78 11.27
C GLU A 157 -16.35 18.97 12.34
N GLN A 158 -17.07 18.19 13.16
CA GLN A 158 -16.45 17.32 14.17
C GLN A 158 -15.66 16.20 13.49
N SER A 159 -16.20 15.62 12.42
CA SER A 159 -15.50 14.61 11.62
C SER A 159 -14.20 15.16 11.01
N LYS A 160 -14.24 16.39 10.47
CA LYS A 160 -13.03 17.09 9.98
C LYS A 160 -12.02 17.35 11.09
N ALA A 161 -12.49 17.80 12.26
CA ALA A 161 -11.63 18.04 13.42
C ALA A 161 -10.97 16.75 13.90
N ALA A 162 -11.70 15.63 13.88
CA ALA A 162 -11.19 14.31 14.23
C ALA A 162 -10.07 13.87 13.28
N LEU A 163 -10.27 14.00 11.96
CA LEU A 163 -9.23 13.72 10.97
C LEU A 163 -8.01 14.63 11.15
N ALA A 164 -8.22 15.94 11.32
CA ALA A 164 -7.14 16.90 11.50
C ALA A 164 -6.28 16.54 12.72
N LYS A 165 -6.93 16.23 13.85
CA LYS A 165 -6.23 15.80 15.07
C LYS A 165 -5.54 14.46 14.91
N ALA A 166 -6.14 13.50 14.20
CA ALA A 166 -5.48 12.23 13.90
C ALA A 166 -4.18 12.45 13.12
N LEU A 167 -4.20 13.31 12.08
CA LEU A 167 -3.02 13.62 11.28
C LEU A 167 -1.93 14.34 12.10
N GLU A 168 -2.31 15.31 12.95
CA GLU A 168 -1.38 16.01 13.85
C GLU A 168 -0.73 15.06 14.88
N LEU A 169 -1.50 14.14 15.44
CA LEU A 169 -1.05 13.24 16.49
C LEU A 169 -0.17 12.10 15.96
N THR A 170 -0.52 11.57 14.77
CA THR A 170 0.16 10.40 14.19
C THR A 170 1.35 10.77 13.32
N ASN A 171 1.44 12.02 12.84
CA ASN A 171 2.40 12.44 11.83
C ASN A 171 2.42 11.49 10.62
N ALA A 172 1.23 11.08 10.17
CA ALA A 172 1.09 10.06 9.14
C ALA A 172 1.77 10.43 7.82
N ASN A 173 2.52 9.48 7.27
CA ASN A 173 3.14 9.57 5.94
C ASN A 173 2.11 9.29 4.83
N VAL A 174 1.14 8.43 5.12
CA VAL A 174 0.09 7.99 4.19
C VAL A 174 -1.27 8.12 4.85
N LEU A 175 -2.25 8.64 4.11
CA LEU A 175 -3.65 8.67 4.52
C LEU A 175 -4.46 7.82 3.55
N PHE A 176 -5.19 6.82 4.05
CA PHE A 176 -6.18 6.08 3.28
C PHE A 176 -7.59 6.51 3.68
N THR A 177 -8.36 7.04 2.73
CA THR A 177 -9.75 7.47 2.95
C THR A 177 -10.70 6.69 2.06
N GLN A 178 -11.94 6.54 2.54
CA GLN A 178 -13.02 6.06 1.69
C GLN A 178 -13.55 7.18 0.79
N GLU A 179 -14.18 6.83 -0.33
CA GLU A 179 -14.80 7.83 -1.20
C GLU A 179 -16.13 8.31 -0.62
N ALA A 180 -17.06 7.38 -0.43
CA ALA A 180 -18.37 7.66 0.10
C ALA A 180 -18.75 6.56 1.08
N GLY A 181 -19.47 6.95 2.14
CA GLY A 181 -20.03 6.03 3.11
C GLY A 181 -21.37 6.56 3.57
N ASP A 182 -22.42 5.76 3.37
CA ASP A 182 -23.78 6.05 3.85
C ASP A 182 -24.21 7.50 3.53
N ASP A 183 -24.22 7.88 2.24
CA ASP A 183 -24.59 9.22 1.75
C ASP A 183 -23.65 10.40 2.14
N VAL A 184 -22.54 10.12 2.83
CA VAL A 184 -21.50 11.11 3.11
C VAL A 184 -20.33 10.95 2.14
N ASN A 185 -19.88 12.07 1.55
CA ASN A 185 -18.67 12.12 0.74
C ASN A 185 -17.46 12.45 1.62
N TYR A 186 -16.57 11.48 1.84
CA TYR A 186 -15.38 11.65 2.68
C TYR A 186 -14.24 12.37 1.96
N ILE A 187 -14.27 12.42 0.63
CA ILE A 187 -13.32 13.20 -0.17
C ILE A 187 -13.49 14.68 0.12
N THR A 188 -14.73 15.19 0.14
CA THR A 188 -15.00 16.60 0.46
C THR A 188 -14.67 16.94 1.92
N LEU A 189 -14.82 15.98 2.84
CA LEU A 189 -14.34 16.14 4.22
C LEU A 189 -12.82 16.26 4.27
N THR A 190 -12.12 15.41 3.51
CA THR A 190 -10.66 15.42 3.42
C THR A 190 -10.14 16.71 2.80
N GLU A 191 -10.74 17.18 1.70
CA GLU A 191 -10.43 18.48 1.08
C GLU A 191 -10.65 19.66 2.04
N GLY A 192 -11.63 19.54 2.95
CA GLY A 192 -11.85 20.54 3.99
C GLY A 192 -10.72 20.60 5.04
N VAL A 193 -10.00 19.49 5.25
CA VAL A 193 -8.89 19.40 6.21
C VAL A 193 -7.54 19.68 5.54
N ILE A 194 -7.37 19.18 4.32
CA ILE A 194 -6.17 19.28 3.49
C ILE A 194 -6.59 19.94 2.16
N PRO A 195 -6.71 21.28 2.12
CA PRO A 195 -7.16 21.97 0.91
C PRO A 195 -6.20 21.82 -0.27
N GLU A 196 -4.94 21.42 -0.02
CA GLU A 196 -3.94 21.19 -1.05
C GLU A 196 -4.31 20.03 -1.99
N THR A 197 -5.11 19.05 -1.55
CA THR A 197 -5.56 17.93 -2.41
C THR A 197 -6.43 18.37 -3.57
N ARG A 198 -7.04 19.57 -3.49
CA ARG A 198 -7.84 20.12 -4.59
C ARG A 198 -7.00 20.87 -5.63
N ILE A 199 -5.84 21.37 -5.22
CA ILE A 199 -4.99 22.24 -6.05
C ILE A 199 -3.87 21.43 -6.71
N PHE A 200 -3.41 20.38 -6.02
CA PHE A 200 -2.28 19.59 -6.47
C PHE A 200 -2.65 18.78 -7.71
N ASP A 201 -1.85 18.93 -8.76
CA ASP A 201 -1.95 18.15 -9.99
C ASP A 201 -0.65 17.36 -10.20
N PHE A 202 -0.79 16.02 -10.15
CA PHE A 202 0.32 15.09 -10.37
C PHE A 202 0.88 15.11 -11.79
N ALA A 203 0.19 15.71 -12.77
CA ALA A 203 0.69 15.84 -14.15
C ALA A 203 2.02 16.61 -14.22
N ASN A 204 2.28 17.49 -13.24
CA ASN A 204 3.52 18.26 -13.16
C ASN A 204 4.71 17.44 -12.62
N GLY A 205 4.50 16.19 -12.19
CA GLY A 205 5.55 15.29 -11.69
C GLY A 205 6.16 15.70 -10.36
N MET A 206 5.56 16.66 -9.64
CA MET A 206 5.99 17.03 -8.30
C MET A 206 5.44 16.04 -7.26
N PRO A 207 6.18 15.77 -6.18
CA PRO A 207 5.65 15.01 -5.05
C PRO A 207 4.59 15.85 -4.31
N PHE A 208 3.55 15.18 -3.81
CA PHE A 208 2.53 15.85 -3.00
C PHE A 208 3.16 16.47 -1.75
N PHE A 209 2.74 17.70 -1.45
CA PHE A 209 3.26 18.46 -0.33
C PHE A 209 2.15 19.33 0.28
N THR A 210 2.01 19.28 1.61
CA THR A 210 1.12 20.17 2.36
C THR A 210 1.90 20.83 3.50
N PRO A 211 1.90 22.18 3.59
CA PRO A 211 2.60 22.89 4.66
C PRO A 211 2.07 22.55 6.06
N ARG A 212 0.79 22.22 6.17
CA ARG A 212 0.13 21.91 7.44
C ARG A 212 0.52 20.53 7.98
N TYR A 213 0.72 19.57 7.08
CA TYR A 213 1.11 18.19 7.43
C TYR A 213 2.38 17.80 6.66
N PRO A 214 3.56 18.29 7.07
CA PRO A 214 4.79 18.13 6.29
C PRO A 214 5.23 16.68 6.09
N HIS A 215 4.73 15.77 6.94
CA HIS A 215 5.01 14.34 6.86
C HIS A 215 4.13 13.61 5.83
N LEU A 216 2.96 14.16 5.48
CA LEU A 216 2.01 13.50 4.59
C LEU A 216 2.50 13.57 3.14
N ARG A 217 2.84 12.40 2.59
CA ARG A 217 3.33 12.25 1.21
C ARG A 217 2.27 11.68 0.29
N PHE A 218 1.39 10.83 0.79
CA PHE A 218 0.45 10.09 -0.04
C PHE A 218 -0.97 10.18 0.53
N PRO A 219 -1.80 11.10 0.03
CA PRO A 219 -3.25 11.05 0.22
C PRO A 219 -3.84 10.03 -0.77
N VAL A 220 -4.49 9.00 -0.24
CA VAL A 220 -4.99 7.85 -1.01
C VAL A 220 -6.48 7.67 -0.77
N HIS A 221 -7.26 7.50 -1.83
CA HIS A 221 -8.69 7.18 -1.76
C HIS A 221 -8.99 5.76 -2.27
N THR A 222 -9.99 5.09 -1.70
CA THR A 222 -10.44 3.76 -2.17
C THR A 222 -11.47 3.82 -3.29
N GLY A 223 -11.86 5.03 -3.70
CA GLY A 223 -12.82 5.26 -4.78
C GLY A 223 -12.44 4.68 -6.13
N TYR A 224 -13.44 4.48 -7.00
CA TYR A 224 -13.22 3.91 -8.34
C TYR A 224 -12.76 4.95 -9.35
N SER A 225 -13.34 6.16 -9.31
CA SER A 225 -12.99 7.22 -10.25
C SER A 225 -11.85 8.10 -9.74
N ILE A 226 -10.96 8.44 -10.67
CA ILE A 226 -9.89 9.44 -10.53
C ILE A 226 -10.40 10.83 -10.97
N THR A 227 -11.47 10.88 -11.77
CA THR A 227 -12.09 12.15 -12.17
C THR A 227 -12.56 12.90 -10.93
N ASP A 228 -12.30 14.20 -10.91
CA ASP A 228 -12.62 15.12 -9.80
C ASP A 228 -11.77 14.92 -8.53
N LYS A 229 -10.67 14.15 -8.58
CA LYS A 229 -9.78 13.85 -7.43
C LYS A 229 -8.30 13.89 -7.80
N GLU A 230 -7.91 14.89 -8.58
CA GLU A 230 -6.58 14.96 -9.21
C GLU A 230 -5.43 15.00 -8.21
N GLY A 231 -5.63 15.56 -7.01
CA GLY A 231 -4.59 15.63 -5.98
C GLY A 231 -4.58 14.46 -4.99
N MET A 232 -5.29 13.36 -5.28
CA MET A 232 -5.23 12.12 -4.49
C MET A 232 -4.92 10.90 -5.37
N TYR A 233 -4.24 9.91 -4.77
CA TYR A 233 -3.96 8.65 -5.44
C TYR A 233 -5.09 7.65 -5.26
N ALA A 234 -5.40 6.88 -6.29
CA ALA A 234 -6.30 5.74 -6.15
C ALA A 234 -5.57 4.59 -5.42
N PHE A 235 -6.23 3.95 -4.46
CA PHE A 235 -5.71 2.78 -3.73
C PHE A 235 -5.18 1.70 -4.68
N LYS A 236 -5.87 1.49 -5.81
CA LYS A 236 -5.52 0.48 -6.81
C LYS A 236 -4.19 0.77 -7.53
N HIS A 237 -3.72 2.01 -7.55
CA HIS A 237 -2.43 2.35 -8.17
C HIS A 237 -1.25 1.81 -7.38
N PHE A 238 -1.41 1.58 -6.07
CA PHE A 238 -0.37 0.98 -5.23
C PHE A 238 -0.37 -0.55 -5.27
N LEU A 239 -1.28 -1.19 -6.01
CA LEU A 239 -1.30 -2.65 -6.14
C LEU A 239 -0.30 -3.10 -7.22
N VAL A 240 0.93 -3.39 -6.81
CA VAL A 240 2.02 -3.82 -7.70
C VAL A 240 2.39 -5.27 -7.41
N PRO A 241 1.86 -6.26 -8.16
CA PRO A 241 2.16 -7.67 -7.95
C PRO A 241 3.54 -8.02 -8.53
N SER A 242 4.61 -7.66 -7.82
CA SER A 242 5.99 -7.94 -8.25
C SER A 242 6.58 -9.21 -7.64
N ASN A 243 5.96 -9.78 -6.60
CA ASN A 243 6.46 -10.93 -5.82
C ASN A 243 7.91 -10.78 -5.32
N ASN A 244 8.42 -9.53 -5.25
CA ASN A 244 9.81 -9.22 -4.92
C ASN A 244 9.91 -8.43 -3.61
N LEU A 245 8.89 -8.52 -2.74
CA LEU A 245 8.81 -7.74 -1.51
C LEU A 245 10.08 -7.90 -0.65
N ASP A 246 10.58 -9.12 -0.50
CA ASP A 246 11.80 -9.40 0.28
C ASP A 246 13.04 -8.67 -0.25
N SER A 247 13.14 -8.51 -1.57
CA SER A 247 14.22 -7.74 -2.20
C SER A 247 14.08 -6.26 -1.86
N LEU A 248 12.88 -5.71 -2.04
CA LEU A 248 12.60 -4.30 -1.79
C LEU A 248 12.83 -3.94 -0.30
N LEU A 249 12.46 -4.82 0.62
CA LEU A 249 12.71 -4.64 2.05
C LEU A 249 14.20 -4.73 2.41
N ARG A 250 14.99 -5.53 1.69
CA ARG A 250 16.45 -5.56 1.87
C ARG A 250 17.11 -4.29 1.34
N ASP A 251 16.62 -3.76 0.22
CA ASP A 251 17.14 -2.53 -0.39
C ASP A 251 16.88 -1.30 0.50
N THR A 252 15.79 -1.31 1.26
CA THR A 252 15.51 -0.30 2.31
C THR A 252 16.35 -0.46 3.58
N GLY A 253 17.18 -1.51 3.67
CA GLY A 253 18.04 -1.78 4.82
C GLY A 253 17.30 -2.37 6.02
N CYS A 254 16.09 -2.90 5.83
CA CYS A 254 15.30 -3.49 6.89
C CYS A 254 15.93 -4.79 7.40
N LYS A 255 15.95 -4.98 8.73
CA LYS A 255 16.21 -6.29 9.34
C LYS A 255 14.94 -7.14 9.23
N GLU A 256 15.10 -8.46 9.15
CA GLU A 256 13.96 -9.40 9.12
C GLU A 256 12.86 -8.98 10.11
N LEU A 257 11.64 -8.80 9.60
CA LEU A 257 10.50 -8.36 10.39
C LEU A 257 10.08 -9.49 11.32
N ASP A 258 10.08 -9.22 12.62
CA ASP A 258 9.75 -10.21 13.64
C ASP A 258 8.42 -9.86 14.34
N GLY A 259 7.95 -10.77 15.20
CA GLY A 259 6.74 -10.57 16.01
C GLY A 259 6.77 -9.30 16.88
N LYS A 260 7.95 -8.74 17.13
CA LYS A 260 8.19 -7.52 17.92
C LYS A 260 8.08 -6.21 17.13
N THR A 261 7.94 -6.28 15.81
CA THR A 261 7.77 -5.07 14.99
C THR A 261 6.44 -4.39 15.35
N PRO A 262 6.42 -3.05 15.55
CA PRO A 262 5.21 -2.31 15.81
C PRO A 262 4.27 -2.38 14.59
N LEU A 263 2.99 -2.64 14.84
CA LEU A 263 1.99 -2.77 13.78
C LEU A 263 0.82 -1.81 13.98
N LEU A 264 0.26 -1.75 15.18
CA LEU A 264 -0.97 -1.01 15.45
C LEU A 264 -0.72 0.09 16.47
N GLY A 265 -1.01 1.32 16.08
CA GLY A 265 -1.11 2.44 17.01
C GLY A 265 -2.56 2.71 17.39
N GLU A 266 -2.89 2.63 18.68
CA GLU A 266 -4.22 3.00 19.14
C GLU A 266 -4.40 4.53 19.13
N LEU A 267 -5.56 5.00 18.69
CA LEU A 267 -5.98 6.38 18.89
C LEU A 267 -7.03 6.41 19.99
N VAL A 268 -6.76 7.13 21.08
CA VAL A 268 -7.73 7.31 22.15
C VAL A 268 -8.70 8.40 21.72
N LEU A 269 -9.91 7.98 21.34
CA LEU A 269 -11.02 8.86 20.99
C LEU A 269 -11.65 9.44 22.27
N GLY A 270 -11.90 10.74 22.28
CA GLY A 270 -12.71 11.41 23.31
C GLY A 270 -14.20 11.17 23.10
N GLU A 271 -15.03 11.66 24.01
CA GLU A 271 -16.51 11.53 23.96
C GLU A 271 -17.12 12.11 22.68
N ASP A 272 -16.43 13.08 22.05
CA ASP A 272 -16.85 13.73 20.81
C ASP A 272 -16.36 13.03 19.52
N GLY A 273 -15.74 11.84 19.64
CA GLY A 273 -15.17 11.12 18.49
C GLY A 273 -13.86 11.71 17.94
N ILE A 274 -13.29 12.72 18.62
CA ILE A 274 -12.01 13.34 18.26
C ILE A 274 -10.86 12.61 18.99
N PRO A 275 -9.79 12.19 18.28
CA PRO A 275 -8.64 11.58 18.91
C PRO A 275 -7.91 12.61 19.77
N THR A 276 -7.76 12.30 21.06
CA THR A 276 -7.16 13.22 22.04
C THR A 276 -5.69 12.88 22.29
N LYS A 277 -5.29 11.60 22.19
CA LYS A 277 -3.92 11.13 22.40
C LYS A 277 -3.60 9.91 21.53
N THR A 278 -2.32 9.77 21.17
CA THR A 278 -1.78 8.49 20.74
C THR A 278 -1.73 7.54 21.94
N GLY A 279 -2.38 6.39 21.79
CA GLY A 279 -2.42 5.31 22.76
C GLY A 279 -1.17 4.45 22.69
N LYS A 280 -1.29 3.18 23.08
CA LYS A 280 -0.18 2.24 23.04
C LYS A 280 0.08 1.81 21.60
N VAL A 281 1.36 1.65 21.27
CA VAL A 281 1.79 0.99 20.03
C VAL A 281 1.93 -0.49 20.34
N LEU A 282 1.11 -1.30 19.67
CA LEU A 282 1.08 -2.75 19.79
C LEU A 282 1.95 -3.39 18.71
N THR A 283 2.69 -4.41 19.11
CA THR A 283 3.49 -5.23 18.21
C THR A 283 2.64 -6.27 17.47
N ASN A 284 3.15 -6.85 16.38
CA ASN A 284 2.47 -7.95 15.67
C ASN A 284 2.01 -9.08 16.63
N GLU A 285 2.86 -9.45 17.57
CA GLU A 285 2.57 -10.44 18.61
C GLU A 285 1.39 -10.06 19.49
N GLU A 286 1.38 -8.82 19.95
CA GLU A 286 0.36 -8.31 20.86
C GLU A 286 -0.98 -8.15 20.14
N VAL A 287 -0.98 -7.68 18.88
CA VAL A 287 -2.19 -7.58 18.06
C VAL A 287 -2.85 -8.94 17.87
N PHE A 288 -2.05 -9.99 17.62
CA PHE A 288 -2.56 -11.35 17.48
C PHE A 288 -3.08 -11.91 18.82
N LYS A 289 -2.35 -11.69 19.92
CA LYS A 289 -2.73 -12.18 21.26
C LYS A 289 -3.95 -11.45 21.82
N SER A 290 -4.04 -10.14 21.62
CA SER A 290 -5.14 -9.30 22.10
C SER A 290 -6.40 -9.45 21.26
N LYS A 291 -6.29 -10.03 20.06
CA LYS A 291 -7.38 -10.08 19.06
C LYS A 291 -7.96 -8.69 18.78
N ALA A 292 -7.10 -7.67 18.75
CA ALA A 292 -7.51 -6.28 18.50
C ALA A 292 -8.31 -6.14 17.18
N TRP A 293 -8.02 -7.00 16.21
CA TRP A 293 -8.80 -7.16 14.98
C TRP A 293 -9.35 -8.59 14.86
N PRO A 294 -10.67 -8.78 15.03
CA PRO A 294 -11.26 -10.12 15.02
C PRO A 294 -11.18 -10.77 13.64
N GLU A 295 -11.41 -10.02 12.55
CA GLU A 295 -11.34 -10.50 11.17
C GLU A 295 -9.91 -10.92 10.79
N PHE A 296 -8.92 -10.09 11.14
CA PHE A 296 -7.50 -10.36 10.91
C PHE A 296 -7.07 -11.67 11.59
N THR A 297 -7.50 -11.87 12.83
CA THR A 297 -7.18 -13.08 13.60
C THR A 297 -7.89 -14.31 13.03
N SER A 298 -9.16 -14.18 12.64
CA SER A 298 -9.92 -15.28 12.01
C SER A 298 -9.28 -15.73 10.69
N ILE A 299 -8.78 -14.81 9.86
CA ILE A 299 -8.06 -15.15 8.62
C ILE A 299 -6.80 -15.98 8.93
N LEU A 300 -6.02 -15.60 9.95
CA LEU A 300 -4.83 -16.34 10.37
C LEU A 300 -5.17 -17.71 10.99
N ASN A 301 -6.32 -17.82 11.65
CA ASN A 301 -6.82 -19.09 12.19
C ASN A 301 -7.47 -19.99 11.13
N ARG A 302 -7.66 -19.49 9.90
CA ARG A 302 -8.39 -20.15 8.80
C ARG A 302 -9.88 -20.34 9.09
N GLU A 303 -10.45 -19.46 9.90
CA GLU A 303 -11.88 -19.43 10.19
C GLU A 303 -12.60 -18.70 9.05
N TYR A 304 -13.67 -19.30 8.54
CA TYR A 304 -14.52 -18.66 7.55
C TYR A 304 -15.44 -17.64 8.23
N LYS A 305 -15.44 -16.40 7.74
CA LYS A 305 -16.33 -15.34 8.22
C LYS A 305 -17.06 -14.66 7.07
N GLU A 306 -18.36 -14.43 7.26
CA GLU A 306 -19.15 -13.58 6.37
C GLU A 306 -19.29 -12.21 7.01
N ILE A 307 -18.90 -11.19 6.25
CA ILE A 307 -19.03 -9.80 6.67
C ILE A 307 -20.29 -9.23 6.03
N GLY A 308 -21.25 -8.92 6.91
CA GLY A 308 -22.47 -8.23 6.55
C GLY A 308 -22.16 -6.90 5.88
N GLY A 309 -22.77 -6.67 4.71
CA GLY A 309 -22.60 -5.40 4.00
C GLY A 309 -23.39 -4.28 4.68
N VAL A 310 -22.71 -3.25 5.17
CA VAL A 310 -23.35 -1.97 5.50
C VAL A 310 -23.31 -1.12 4.21
N GLY A 311 -24.38 -1.19 3.41
CA GLY A 311 -24.50 -0.50 2.12
C GLY A 311 -25.52 -1.18 1.21
N VAL A 312 -25.67 -0.67 -0.03
CA VAL A 312 -26.61 -1.24 -1.00
C VAL A 312 -26.18 -2.66 -1.36
N VAL A 313 -26.94 -3.65 -0.89
CA VAL A 313 -26.86 -5.03 -1.37
C VAL A 313 -27.42 -5.03 -2.78
N PHE A 314 -26.55 -5.21 -3.79
CA PHE A 314 -26.96 -5.39 -5.18
C PHE A 314 -27.45 -6.81 -5.44
#